data_AF-A0A7S1AKN2-F1
#
_entry.id   AF-A0A7S1AKN2-F1
#
_cell.length_a   1.000
_cell.length_b   1.000
_cell.length_c   1.000
_cell.angle_alpha   90.00
_cell.angle_beta   90.00
_cell.angle_gamma   90.00
#
_symmetry.space_group_name_H-M   'P 1'
#
loop_
_entity.id
_entity.type
_entity.pdbx_description
1 polymer ?
#
loop_
_entity_poly.entity_id
_entity_poly.type
_entity_poly.pdbx_seq_one_letter_code
_entity_poly.pdbx_strand_id
1 'polypeptide(L)'
;PTSGDANARLFFAKMRLDSSRFNAEVLEGAAKTAAFKEADADAAQVQHSVHNLAATDPIRLGLSLSWAVWTCEVQNDRREAIRLAQTAFDEALADLDQLREDNYKDA
;
A
#
# COMPACT_ATOMS: atom_id res chain seq x y z
N PRO A 1 20.28 -6.18 3.81
CA PRO A 1 18.90 -6.26 4.32
C PRO A 1 18.34 -7.67 4.10
N THR A 2 18.28 -8.48 5.15
CA THR A 2 17.69 -9.82 5.13
C THR A 2 16.17 -9.71 4.97
N SER A 3 15.59 -10.55 4.13
CA SER A 3 14.20 -10.50 3.65
C SER A 3 13.14 -10.43 4.77
N GLY A 4 13.46 -10.98 5.95
CA GLY A 4 12.59 -10.90 7.14
C GLY A 4 12.39 -9.48 7.67
N ASP A 5 13.41 -8.63 7.62
CA ASP A 5 13.30 -7.26 8.12
C ASP A 5 12.48 -6.37 7.19
N ALA A 6 12.50 -6.64 5.88
CA ALA A 6 11.74 -5.88 4.90
C ALA A 6 10.23 -6.15 5.04
N ASN A 7 9.85 -7.42 5.16
CA ASN A 7 8.46 -7.80 5.35
C ASN A 7 7.91 -7.33 6.71
N ALA A 8 8.72 -7.41 7.77
CA ALA A 8 8.34 -6.86 9.07
C ALA A 8 8.12 -5.34 9.00
N ARG A 9 9.01 -4.60 8.34
CA ARG A 9 8.85 -3.14 8.14
C ARG A 9 7.59 -2.80 7.37
N LEU A 10 7.29 -3.54 6.29
CA LEU A 10 6.08 -3.36 5.50
C LEU A 10 4.81 -3.64 6.31
N PHE A 11 4.82 -4.70 7.12
CA PHE A 11 3.74 -5.03 8.03
C PHE A 11 3.49 -3.90 9.05
N PHE A 12 4.54 -3.37 9.66
CA PHE A 12 4.41 -2.25 10.60
C PHE A 12 3.95 -0.95 9.93
N ALA A 13 4.44 -0.66 8.72
CA ALA A 13 4.00 0.51 7.96
C ALA A 13 2.51 0.40 7.60
N LYS A 14 2.04 -0.78 7.17
CA LYS A 14 0.61 -1.06 6.96
C LYS A 14 -0.20 -0.81 8.24
N MET A 15 0.26 -1.36 9.37
CA MET A 15 -0.44 -1.23 10.65
C MET A 15 -0.56 0.23 11.11
N ARG A 16 0.47 1.06 10.84
CA ARG A 16 0.42 2.50 11.14
C ARG A 16 -0.51 3.25 10.20
N LEU A 17 -0.54 2.91 8.91
CA LEU A 17 -1.54 3.45 7.98
C LEU A 17 -2.96 3.07 8.38
N ASP A 18 -3.21 1.86 8.84
CA ASP A 18 -4.54 1.45 9.29
C ASP A 18 -4.93 2.16 10.61
N SER A 19 -3.98 2.42 11.52
CA SER A 19 -4.25 3.14 12.78
C SER A 19 -4.46 4.64 12.58
N SER A 20 -4.00 5.16 11.46
CA SER A 20 -4.04 6.59 11.16
C SER A 20 -5.47 7.13 11.03
N ARG A 21 -6.44 6.30 10.64
CA ARG A 21 -7.87 6.61 10.64
C ARG A 21 -8.36 6.90 12.07
N PHE A 22 -7.95 6.07 13.03
CA PHE A 22 -8.25 6.29 14.45
C PHE A 22 -7.58 7.58 14.95
N ASN A 23 -6.31 7.80 14.57
CA ASN A 23 -5.60 9.03 14.91
C ASN A 23 -6.29 10.29 14.33
N ALA A 24 -6.89 10.18 13.14
CA ALA A 24 -7.65 11.27 12.52
C ALA A 24 -8.93 11.62 13.30
N GLU A 25 -9.56 10.63 13.94
CA GLU A 25 -10.78 10.77 14.74
C GLU A 25 -10.49 11.21 16.19
N VAL A 26 -9.36 10.79 16.78
CA VAL A 26 -9.05 10.99 18.22
C VAL A 26 -8.11 12.15 18.49
N LEU A 27 -7.14 12.40 17.61
CA LEU A 27 -6.14 13.44 17.83
C LEU A 27 -6.61 14.80 17.30
N GLU A 28 -6.18 15.87 17.96
CA GLU A 28 -6.47 17.25 17.56
C GLU A 28 -5.19 18.09 17.47
N GLY A 29 -5.28 19.21 16.75
CA GLY A 29 -4.21 20.21 16.64
C GLY A 29 -2.85 19.65 16.21
N ALA A 30 -1.82 19.95 16.98
CA ALA A 30 -0.44 19.58 16.67
C ALA A 30 -0.20 18.06 16.69
N ALA A 31 -0.89 17.32 17.58
CA ALA A 31 -0.75 15.87 17.69
C ALA A 31 -1.27 15.15 16.45
N LYS A 32 -2.43 15.58 15.92
CA LYS A 32 -2.97 15.06 14.65
C LYS A 32 -2.01 15.31 13.49
N THR A 33 -1.47 16.52 13.41
CA THR A 33 -0.53 16.91 12.35
C THR A 33 0.76 16.09 12.38
N ALA A 34 1.29 15.81 13.58
CA ALA A 34 2.47 14.98 13.75
C ALA A 34 2.21 13.52 13.34
N ALA A 35 1.10 12.94 13.78
CA ALA A 35 0.69 11.58 13.40
C ALA A 35 0.49 11.44 11.88
N PHE A 36 -0.05 12.47 11.23
CA PHE A 36 -0.22 12.47 9.78
C PHE A 36 1.10 12.54 9.02
N LYS A 37 2.06 13.34 9.49
CA LYS A 37 3.41 13.36 8.91
C LYS A 37 4.12 12.02 9.01
N GLU A 38 3.97 11.34 10.14
CA GLU A 38 4.57 10.02 10.34
C GLU A 38 3.92 8.99 9.40
N ALA A 39 2.58 8.99 9.30
CA ALA A 39 1.85 8.12 8.38
C ALA A 39 2.16 8.41 6.89
N ASP A 40 2.37 9.67 6.49
CA ASP A 40 2.81 9.99 5.13
C ASP A 40 4.22 9.45 4.82
N ALA A 41 5.14 9.50 5.79
CA ALA A 41 6.47 8.92 5.62
C ALA A 41 6.40 7.39 5.45
N ASP A 42 5.51 6.74 6.20
CA ASP A 42 5.23 5.31 6.07
C ASP A 42 4.59 4.96 4.72
N ALA A 43 3.62 5.76 4.26
CA ALA A 43 2.99 5.60 2.96
C ALA A 43 4.01 5.65 1.83
N ALA A 44 4.92 6.62 1.87
CA ALA A 44 5.98 6.76 0.88
C ALA A 44 6.94 5.55 0.88
N GLN A 45 7.26 5.02 2.06
CA GLN A 45 8.10 3.82 2.18
C GLN A 45 7.39 2.58 1.63
N VAL A 46 6.08 2.45 1.90
CA VAL A 46 5.24 1.39 1.34
C VAL A 46 5.25 1.45 -0.18
N GLN A 47 5.01 2.64 -0.76
CA GLN A 47 5.07 2.87 -2.20
C GLN A 47 6.41 2.46 -2.82
N HIS A 48 7.53 2.76 -2.15
CA HIS A 48 8.84 2.36 -2.67
C HIS A 48 9.07 0.85 -2.60
N SER A 49 8.46 0.19 -1.62
CA SER A 49 8.71 -1.22 -1.33
C SER A 49 7.80 -2.16 -2.14
N VAL A 50 6.59 -1.72 -2.53
CA VAL A 50 5.67 -2.51 -3.36
C VAL A 50 6.26 -2.86 -4.73
N HIS A 51 7.16 -2.02 -5.27
CA HIS A 51 7.83 -2.29 -6.55
C HIS A 51 8.81 -3.47 -6.50
N ASN A 52 9.19 -3.94 -5.31
CA ASN A 52 10.09 -5.09 -5.14
C ASN A 52 9.34 -6.44 -5.06
N LEU A 53 8.01 -6.42 -5.09
CA LEU A 53 7.15 -7.60 -5.01
C LEU A 53 6.40 -7.80 -6.34
N ALA A 54 6.08 -9.05 -6.68
CA ALA A 54 5.25 -9.34 -7.86
C ALA A 54 3.88 -8.66 -7.74
N ALA A 55 3.27 -8.28 -8.86
CA ALA A 55 1.99 -7.55 -8.85
C ALA A 55 0.86 -8.37 -8.22
N THR A 56 0.94 -9.69 -8.37
CA THR A 56 0.04 -10.68 -7.76
C THR A 56 0.33 -11.00 -6.28
N ASP A 57 1.42 -10.46 -5.70
CA ASP A 57 1.79 -10.73 -4.31
C ASP A 57 0.73 -10.17 -3.34
N PRO A 58 0.16 -11.00 -2.43
CA PRO A 58 -0.86 -10.56 -1.48
C PRO A 58 -0.41 -9.42 -0.57
N ILE A 59 0.87 -9.36 -0.21
CA ILE A 59 1.46 -8.27 0.58
C ILE A 59 1.43 -6.98 -0.24
N ARG A 60 1.84 -7.03 -1.52
CA ARG A 60 1.78 -5.86 -2.41
C ARG A 60 0.36 -5.33 -2.57
N LEU A 61 -0.60 -6.21 -2.86
CA LEU A 61 -2.00 -5.83 -3.01
C LEU A 61 -2.56 -5.21 -1.73
N GLY A 62 -2.29 -5.83 -0.58
CA GLY A 62 -2.73 -5.32 0.72
C GLY A 62 -2.14 -3.95 1.05
N LEU A 63 -0.88 -3.71 0.68
CA LEU A 63 -0.18 -2.44 0.87
C LEU A 63 -0.72 -1.33 -0.04
N SER A 64 -0.89 -1.62 -1.34
CA SER A 64 -1.47 -0.67 -2.29
C SER A 64 -2.89 -0.27 -1.90
N LEU A 65 -3.69 -1.22 -1.38
CA LEU A 65 -5.02 -0.94 -0.88
C LEU A 65 -5.00 -0.04 0.38
N SER A 66 -4.17 -0.36 1.38
CA SER A 66 -4.04 0.49 2.57
C SER A 66 -3.60 1.92 2.20
N TRP A 67 -2.70 2.07 1.22
CA TRP A 67 -2.30 3.38 0.73
C TRP A 67 -3.44 4.12 0.02
N ALA A 68 -4.21 3.47 -0.84
CA ALA A 68 -5.37 4.08 -1.48
C ALA A 68 -6.41 4.58 -0.46
N VAL A 69 -6.66 3.81 0.61
CA VAL A 69 -7.55 4.21 1.70
C VAL A 69 -7.02 5.44 2.42
N TRP A 70 -5.73 5.48 2.77
CA TRP A 70 -5.09 6.65 3.38
C TRP A 70 -5.25 7.91 2.51
N THR A 71 -4.97 7.80 1.22
CA THR A 71 -5.10 8.92 0.28
C THR A 71 -6.55 9.42 0.18
N CYS A 72 -7.53 8.51 0.19
CA CYS A 72 -8.94 8.89 0.14
C CYS A 72 -9.43 9.53 1.44
N GLU A 73 -9.14 8.91 2.59
CA GLU A 73 -9.74 9.27 3.87
C GLU A 73 -8.99 10.40 4.58
N VAL A 74 -7.67 10.46 4.43
CA VAL A 74 -6.84 11.37 5.22
C VAL A 74 -6.26 12.50 4.39
N GLN A 75 -5.75 12.21 3.19
CA GLN A 75 -5.35 13.28 2.26
C GLN A 75 -6.56 13.91 1.55
N ASN A 76 -7.76 13.33 1.70
CA ASN A 76 -9.00 13.77 1.06
C ASN A 76 -8.90 13.85 -0.48
N ASP A 77 -8.02 13.05 -1.07
CA ASP A 77 -7.84 12.94 -2.52
C ASP A 77 -8.40 11.62 -3.04
N ARG A 78 -9.72 11.62 -3.22
CA ARG A 78 -10.43 10.44 -3.75
C ARG A 78 -9.99 10.07 -5.16
N ARG A 79 -9.59 11.03 -5.98
CA ARG A 79 -9.21 10.76 -7.38
C ARG A 79 -7.92 9.97 -7.42
N GLU A 80 -6.93 10.40 -6.66
CA GLU A 80 -5.66 9.70 -6.57
C GLU A 80 -5.83 8.32 -5.94
N ALA A 81 -6.65 8.19 -4.88
CA ALA A 81 -6.95 6.90 -4.28
C ALA A 81 -7.53 5.88 -5.28
N ILE A 82 -8.48 6.30 -6.11
CA ILE A 82 -9.05 5.45 -7.16
C ILE A 82 -7.98 5.06 -8.18
N ARG A 83 -7.15 6.02 -8.60
CA ARG A 83 -6.06 5.76 -9.55
C ARG A 83 -5.06 4.74 -9.00
N LEU A 84 -4.69 4.86 -7.73
CA LEU A 84 -3.79 3.92 -7.05
C LEU A 84 -4.37 2.51 -6.99
N ALA A 85 -5.65 2.39 -6.58
CA ALA A 85 -6.32 1.10 -6.51
C ALA A 85 -6.49 0.44 -7.89
N GLN A 86 -6.87 1.23 -8.91
CA GLN A 86 -6.99 0.75 -10.30
C GLN A 86 -5.65 0.29 -10.84
N THR A 87 -4.59 1.09 -10.66
CA THR A 87 -3.24 0.74 -11.13
C THR A 87 -2.78 -0.59 -10.52
N ALA A 88 -2.93 -0.75 -9.20
CA ALA A 88 -2.53 -1.99 -8.53
C ALA A 88 -3.34 -3.21 -9.02
N PHE A 89 -4.63 -3.02 -9.33
CA PHE A 89 -5.49 -4.07 -9.86
C PHE A 89 -5.12 -4.45 -11.30
N ASP A 90 -4.92 -3.46 -12.17
CA ASP A 90 -4.56 -3.67 -13.57
C ASP A 90 -3.18 -4.34 -13.70
N GLU A 91 -2.20 -3.93 -12.88
CA GLU A 91 -0.89 -4.57 -12.80
C GLU A 91 -0.99 -6.03 -12.36
N ALA A 92 -1.81 -6.33 -11.35
CA ALA A 92 -2.01 -7.68 -10.88
C ALA A 92 -2.73 -8.57 -11.92
N LEU A 93 -3.68 -8.00 -12.67
CA LEU A 93 -4.38 -8.72 -13.73
C LEU A 93 -3.44 -9.06 -14.89
N ALA A 94 -2.61 -8.11 -15.31
CA ALA A 94 -1.63 -8.33 -16.38
C ALA A 94 -0.61 -9.41 -16.02
N ASP A 95 -0.10 -9.39 -14.79
CA ASP A 95 0.83 -10.40 -14.26
C ASP A 95 0.15 -11.78 -14.15
N LEU A 96 -1.13 -11.83 -13.78
CA LEU A 96 -1.91 -13.07 -13.73
C LEU A 96 -2.13 -13.68 -15.13
N ASP A 97 -2.41 -12.87 -16.14
CA ASP A 97 -2.56 -13.33 -17.53
C ASP A 97 -1.23 -13.86 -18.09
N GLN A 98 -0.10 -13.22 -17.77
CA GLN A 98 1.23 -13.73 -18.11
C GLN A 98 1.52 -15.08 -17.44
N LEU A 99 1.26 -15.21 -16.13
CA LEU A 99 1.41 -16.48 -15.41
C LEU A 99 0.57 -17.60 -16.03
N ARG A 100 -0.61 -17.29 -16.58
CA ARG A 100 -1.47 -18.28 -17.25
C ARG A 100 -0.95 -18.66 -18.63
N GLU A 101 -0.43 -17.71 -19.40
CA GLU A 101 0.15 -17.98 -20.71
C GLU A 101 1.44 -18.80 -20.63
N ASP A 102 2.32 -18.50 -19.67
CA ASP A 102 3.59 -19.20 -19.49
C ASP A 102 3.35 -20.66 -19.06
N ASN A 103 2.40 -20.89 -18.14
CA ASN A 103 1.97 -22.24 -17.76
C ASN A 103 1.35 -23.04 -18.93
N TYR A 104 0.85 -22.36 -19.97
CA TYR A 104 0.29 -23.01 -21.16
C TYR A 104 1.34 -23.34 -22.22
N LYS A 105 2.51 -22.68 -22.19
CA LYS A 105 3.62 -22.90 -23.13
C LYS A 105 4.61 -23.97 -22.67
N ASP A 106 4.66 -24.23 -21.37
CA ASP A 106 5.53 -25.24 -20.75
C ASP A 106 4.86 -26.63 -20.58
N ALA A 107 3.62 -26.81 -21.05
CA ALA A 107 2.87 -28.08 -21.05
C ALA A 107 2.74 -28.64 -22.48
#